data_AF-X5Y3B0-F1
#
_entry.id   AF-X5Y3B0-F1
#
_cell.length_a   1.000
_cell.length_b   1.000
_cell.length_c   1.000
_cell.angle_alpha   90.00
_cell.angle_beta   90.00
_cell.angle_gamma   90.00
#
_symmetry.space_group_name_H-M   'P 1'
#
loop_
_entity.id
_entity.type
_entity.pdbx_description
1 polymer ?
#
loop_
_entity_poly.entity_id
_entity_poly.type
_entity_poly.pdbx_seq_one_letter_code
_entity_poly.pdbx_strand_id
1 'polypeptide(L)'
;MCKKCADGAPEAHEREPKLPKGVVRVHERITKTDPEAGLTPWDFTDYAGDMRRRYVVIHTEGVYKGATDTWNATMRDGVEDFADLLRAYRDTSHFHLIAYEEGTEPYSDLLPHIQADFSPWHKQEWFRAHIARWAEHMPRFSTKFPGLLAYYQTPQKRKAGVLTPIKAGKYLKKYLGDVLTEEFIQEQGLAWQSFFAPVELKVTQDADEVQEVYENGPNSCMSKEASMFQSDEHPARVYAGPDLGIAYIGTTDDPAARCVVWPEKKIYGRVYGDYHRMGVALETAGYKEGDDDDFAGARIRRIYNGAFYTVPYCDMGNYAHDDGTYLIIGRGDIYMQYTNGTNMDNPERCICADCDEAMDDDYSYYVEDVGSICESCFGSNYFTCDITGESYPDSEQVASPDDIRISRAATRRYSGQLFHCDGTNKWYPTASYDYVTLADGDTYELSYAEENAFHCDFSEEWYDNAEHCELDDGRVFAWEATRYLTEQFWDWKDGAVEIGRIDHPQQLELDLALAA
;
A
#
# COMPACT_ATOMS: atom_id res chain seq x y z
N MET A 1 -23.53 -4.94 -71.42
CA MET A 1 -22.10 -4.67 -71.17
C MET A 1 -21.87 -3.17 -71.10
N CYS A 2 -21.66 -2.62 -69.91
CA CYS A 2 -21.12 -1.26 -69.76
C CYS A 2 -20.03 -1.30 -68.68
N LYS A 3 -18.77 -1.16 -69.13
CA LYS A 3 -17.56 -1.02 -68.31
C LYS A 3 -17.59 0.37 -67.66
N LYS A 4 -18.00 0.50 -66.40
CA LYS A 4 -17.77 1.70 -65.58
C LYS A 4 -18.05 1.44 -64.09
N CYS A 5 -17.37 0.46 -63.51
CA CYS A 5 -17.27 0.27 -62.06
C CYS A 5 -15.84 -0.19 -61.72
N ALA A 6 -14.87 0.70 -61.85
CA ALA A 6 -13.50 0.49 -61.38
C ALA A 6 -12.76 1.84 -61.37
N ASP A 7 -13.22 2.78 -60.54
CA ASP A 7 -12.41 3.92 -60.12
C ASP A 7 -12.40 3.90 -58.58
N GLY A 8 -11.19 3.86 -58.04
CA GLY A 8 -10.86 3.49 -56.68
C GLY A 8 -11.56 4.32 -55.60
N ALA A 9 -11.86 3.66 -54.49
CA ALA A 9 -12.02 4.34 -53.22
C ALA A 9 -10.74 5.18 -52.98
N PRO A 10 -10.85 6.49 -52.71
CA PRO A 10 -9.67 7.26 -52.36
C PRO A 10 -9.06 6.63 -51.11
N GLU A 11 -7.77 6.30 -51.17
CA GLU A 11 -6.99 5.99 -49.98
C GLU A 11 -7.28 7.08 -48.96
N ALA A 12 -7.86 6.69 -47.83
CA ALA A 12 -7.97 7.55 -46.68
C ALA A 12 -6.53 7.82 -46.24
N HIS A 13 -5.90 8.86 -46.80
CA HIS A 13 -4.72 9.45 -46.22
C HIS A 13 -5.11 9.80 -44.78
N GLU A 14 -4.66 8.99 -43.84
CA GLU A 14 -4.69 9.28 -42.41
C GLU A 14 -4.00 10.62 -42.24
N ARG A 15 -4.79 11.69 -42.22
CA ARG A 15 -4.29 13.01 -41.89
C ARG A 15 -3.86 12.90 -40.44
N GLU A 16 -2.55 12.99 -40.18
CA GLU A 16 -2.05 13.11 -38.83
C GLU A 16 -2.91 14.14 -38.07
N PRO A 17 -3.47 13.76 -36.91
CA PRO A 17 -4.32 14.66 -36.15
C PRO A 17 -3.53 15.93 -35.85
N LYS A 18 -4.08 17.09 -36.23
CA LYS A 18 -3.44 18.38 -35.95
C LYS A 18 -3.25 18.53 -34.44
N LEU A 19 -2.01 18.72 -34.01
CA LEU A 19 -1.71 19.03 -32.62
C LEU A 19 -2.42 20.32 -32.20
N PRO A 20 -2.93 20.41 -30.95
CA PRO A 20 -3.47 21.65 -30.43
C PRO A 20 -2.44 22.79 -30.50
N LYS A 21 -2.92 24.02 -30.64
CA LYS A 21 -2.05 25.20 -30.64
C LYS A 21 -1.30 25.29 -29.31
N GLY A 22 0.04 25.37 -29.35
CA GLY A 22 0.88 25.38 -28.16
C GLY A 22 1.36 24.00 -27.73
N VAL A 23 1.12 22.95 -28.52
CA VAL A 23 1.70 21.62 -28.33
C VAL A 23 2.77 21.39 -29.39
N VAL A 24 3.96 20.97 -28.96
CA VAL A 24 5.10 20.65 -29.83
C VAL A 24 5.43 19.16 -29.74
N ARG A 25 5.80 18.55 -30.88
CA ARG A 25 6.33 17.17 -30.90
C ARG A 25 7.83 17.23 -30.63
N VAL A 26 8.29 16.50 -29.61
CA VAL A 26 9.72 16.44 -29.22
C VAL A 26 10.34 15.06 -29.42
N HIS A 27 9.50 14.05 -29.63
CA HIS A 27 9.88 12.70 -30.02
C HIS A 27 8.74 12.12 -30.86
N GLU A 28 8.97 11.06 -31.64
CA GLU A 28 7.90 10.37 -32.39
C GLU A 28 6.71 9.98 -31.50
N ARG A 29 7.00 9.69 -30.23
CA ARG A 29 6.04 9.25 -29.21
C ARG A 29 5.75 10.26 -28.11
N ILE A 30 6.33 11.47 -28.18
CA ILE A 30 6.24 12.45 -27.10
C ILE A 30 5.89 13.82 -27.67
N THR A 31 4.79 14.36 -27.15
CA THR A 31 4.42 15.76 -27.31
C THR A 31 4.55 16.48 -25.97
N LYS A 32 4.81 17.78 -26.00
CA LYS A 32 4.81 18.61 -24.79
C LYS A 32 4.11 19.94 -25.03
N THR A 33 3.53 20.51 -23.98
CA THR A 33 3.12 21.92 -24.00
C THR A 33 4.36 22.78 -24.22
N ASP A 34 4.29 23.70 -25.17
CA ASP A 34 5.32 24.69 -25.43
C ASP A 34 5.51 25.57 -24.18
N PRO A 35 6.73 25.67 -23.62
CA PRO A 35 6.99 26.54 -22.47
C PRO A 35 6.65 28.02 -22.75
N GLU A 36 6.78 28.48 -24.00
CA GLU A 36 6.37 29.83 -24.41
C GLU A 36 4.84 29.99 -24.40
N ALA A 37 4.11 28.87 -24.40
CA ALA A 37 2.68 28.76 -24.17
C ALA A 37 2.30 28.67 -22.67
N GLY A 38 3.20 29.08 -21.76
CA GLY A 38 2.80 29.67 -20.48
C GLY A 38 2.82 28.77 -19.23
N LEU A 39 3.28 27.52 -19.34
CA LEU A 39 3.68 26.75 -18.17
C LEU A 39 5.20 26.63 -18.17
N THR A 40 5.82 27.27 -17.19
CA THR A 40 7.28 27.26 -17.06
C THR A 40 7.68 25.97 -16.35
N PRO A 41 8.51 25.13 -16.96
CA PRO A 41 8.97 23.93 -16.28
C PRO A 41 9.85 24.29 -15.07
N TRP A 42 9.64 23.59 -13.97
CA TRP A 42 10.53 23.64 -12.82
C TRP A 42 11.79 22.79 -13.06
N ASP A 43 12.93 23.47 -13.07
CA ASP A 43 14.26 22.86 -13.12
C ASP A 43 14.83 22.75 -11.70
N PHE A 44 15.36 21.58 -11.34
CA PHE A 44 15.95 21.32 -10.03
C PHE A 44 17.14 20.35 -10.12
N THR A 45 18.08 20.44 -9.19
CA THR A 45 19.16 19.45 -9.07
C THR A 45 18.74 18.33 -8.13
N ASP A 46 18.85 17.08 -8.56
CA ASP A 46 18.52 15.92 -7.72
C ASP A 46 19.66 15.55 -6.76
N TYR A 47 19.46 14.50 -5.95
CA TYR A 47 20.45 14.04 -4.97
C TYR A 47 21.74 13.48 -5.59
N ALA A 48 21.71 13.09 -6.87
CA ALA A 48 22.89 12.65 -7.60
C ALA A 48 23.67 13.81 -8.23
N GLY A 49 23.14 15.04 -8.13
CA GLY A 49 23.72 16.23 -8.74
C GLY A 49 23.26 16.46 -10.18
N ASP A 50 22.33 15.65 -10.70
CA ASP A 50 21.83 15.79 -12.06
C ASP A 50 20.76 16.88 -12.12
N MET A 51 20.80 17.70 -13.16
CA MET A 51 19.75 18.67 -13.44
C MET A 51 18.53 17.94 -14.00
N ARG A 52 17.36 18.18 -13.40
CA ARG A 52 16.07 17.55 -13.72
C ARG A 52 15.02 18.60 -14.05
N ARG A 53 14.04 18.21 -14.86
CA ARG A 53 12.87 19.03 -15.21
C ARG A 53 11.57 18.28 -14.96
N ARG A 54 10.61 18.90 -14.26
CA ARG A 54 9.35 18.23 -13.89
C ARG A 54 8.23 18.37 -14.91
N TYR A 55 7.49 17.28 -15.09
CA TYR A 55 6.29 17.21 -15.93
C TYR A 55 5.19 16.39 -15.26
N VAL A 56 3.94 16.73 -15.58
CA VAL A 56 2.85 15.76 -15.57
C VAL A 56 2.88 15.02 -16.90
N VAL A 57 2.87 13.69 -16.84
CA VAL A 57 2.81 12.79 -17.99
C VAL A 57 1.38 12.33 -18.17
N ILE A 58 0.90 12.38 -19.41
CA ILE A 58 -0.41 11.89 -19.79
C ILE A 58 -0.24 10.84 -20.88
N HIS A 59 -0.75 9.65 -20.65
CA HIS A 59 -0.74 8.57 -21.62
C HIS A 59 -1.87 8.78 -22.62
N THR A 60 -1.53 9.14 -23.86
CA THR A 60 -2.53 9.43 -24.90
C THR A 60 -2.90 8.20 -25.72
N GLU A 61 -2.03 7.19 -25.73
CA GLU A 61 -2.22 5.93 -26.44
C GLU A 61 -1.61 4.77 -25.66
N GLY A 62 -1.91 3.53 -26.08
CA GLY A 62 -1.40 2.31 -25.48
C GLY A 62 -2.28 1.72 -24.38
N VAL A 63 -1.75 0.71 -23.69
CA VAL A 63 -2.45 -0.01 -22.61
C VAL A 63 -2.75 0.87 -21.39
N TYR A 64 -1.99 1.96 -21.23
CA TYR A 64 -2.15 2.93 -20.14
C TYR A 64 -2.93 4.18 -20.57
N LYS A 65 -3.60 4.18 -21.73
CA LYS A 65 -4.31 5.34 -22.27
C LYS A 65 -5.30 5.95 -21.26
N GLY A 66 -5.16 7.24 -21.02
CA GLY A 66 -5.93 8.00 -20.02
C GLY A 66 -5.28 8.09 -18.64
N ALA A 67 -4.22 7.31 -18.37
CA ALA A 67 -3.47 7.42 -17.13
C ALA A 67 -2.63 8.70 -17.10
N THR A 68 -2.39 9.19 -15.88
CA THR A 68 -1.61 10.38 -15.61
C THR A 68 -0.65 10.12 -14.46
N ASP A 69 0.56 10.64 -14.55
CA ASP A 69 1.60 10.51 -13.52
C ASP A 69 2.50 11.75 -13.53
N THR A 70 3.50 11.78 -12.66
CA THR A 70 4.58 12.77 -12.65
C THR A 70 5.85 12.13 -13.19
N TRP A 71 6.68 12.92 -13.88
CA TRP A 71 7.98 12.45 -14.35
C TRP A 71 9.02 13.57 -14.31
N ASN A 72 10.26 13.17 -14.00
CA ASN A 72 11.41 14.05 -13.92
C ASN A 72 12.36 13.73 -15.08
N ALA A 73 12.40 14.60 -16.07
CA ALA A 73 13.31 14.49 -17.20
C ALA A 73 14.74 14.81 -16.77
N THR A 74 15.71 13.94 -17.09
CA THR A 74 17.13 14.29 -16.96
C THR A 74 17.50 15.31 -18.01
N MET A 75 18.23 16.36 -17.63
CA MET A 75 18.74 17.34 -18.59
C MET A 75 20.16 16.95 -19.00
N ARG A 76 20.38 16.69 -20.29
CA ARG A 76 21.72 16.47 -20.88
C ARG A 76 22.04 17.59 -21.85
N ASP A 77 23.11 18.31 -21.61
CA ASP A 77 23.54 19.46 -22.43
C ASP A 77 22.41 20.50 -22.66
N GLY A 78 21.56 20.68 -21.65
CA GLY A 78 20.41 21.60 -21.69
C GLY A 78 19.18 21.08 -22.43
N VAL A 79 19.17 19.81 -22.85
CA VAL A 79 18.06 19.16 -23.55
C VAL A 79 17.46 18.06 -22.67
N GLU A 80 16.14 17.87 -22.72
CA GLU A 80 15.47 16.78 -22.01
C GLU A 80 15.86 15.40 -22.60
N ASP A 81 16.32 14.48 -21.75
CA ASP A 81 16.55 13.07 -22.08
C ASP A 81 15.33 12.23 -21.72
N PHE A 82 14.68 11.67 -22.75
CA PHE A 82 13.47 10.87 -22.62
C PHE A 82 13.72 9.36 -22.51
N ALA A 83 14.98 8.91 -22.50
CA ALA A 83 15.30 7.48 -22.51
C ALA A 83 14.68 6.73 -21.32
N ASP A 84 14.67 7.34 -20.14
CA ASP A 84 14.09 6.75 -18.93
C ASP A 84 12.57 6.57 -19.04
N LEU A 85 11.88 7.60 -19.55
CA LEU A 85 10.43 7.55 -19.76
C LEU A 85 10.06 6.46 -20.78
N LEU A 86 10.76 6.43 -21.92
CA LEU A 86 10.49 5.46 -22.98
C LEU A 86 10.80 4.02 -22.52
N ARG A 87 11.84 3.84 -21.70
CA ARG A 87 12.21 2.54 -21.12
C ARG A 87 11.19 2.05 -20.10
N ALA A 88 10.69 2.93 -19.23
CA ALA A 88 9.73 2.58 -18.18
C ALA A 88 8.42 1.99 -18.75
N TYR A 89 7.99 2.48 -19.91
CA TYR A 89 6.66 2.16 -20.45
C TYR A 89 6.66 1.30 -21.71
N ARG A 90 7.84 0.87 -22.19
CA ARG A 90 8.06 0.05 -23.42
C ARG A 90 7.29 0.59 -24.65
N ASP A 91 7.33 -0.10 -25.78
CA ASP A 91 6.92 0.45 -27.10
C ASP A 91 5.42 0.72 -27.33
N THR A 92 4.59 0.77 -26.28
CA THR A 92 3.14 0.74 -26.45
C THR A 92 2.43 2.08 -26.28
N SER A 93 3.07 3.10 -25.70
CA SER A 93 2.37 4.36 -25.32
C SER A 93 2.91 5.60 -26.02
N HIS A 94 2.00 6.53 -26.34
CA HIS A 94 2.31 7.93 -26.66
C HIS A 94 2.08 8.80 -25.43
N PHE A 95 2.93 9.82 -25.26
CA PHE A 95 2.94 10.69 -24.09
C PHE A 95 2.67 12.14 -24.48
N HIS A 96 1.92 12.81 -23.62
CA HIS A 96 1.79 14.25 -23.62
C HIS A 96 2.30 14.81 -22.28
N LEU A 97 3.28 15.71 -22.35
CA LEU A 97 3.95 16.28 -21.18
C LEU A 97 3.45 17.70 -20.91
N ILE A 98 3.01 17.95 -19.68
CA ILE A 98 2.59 19.27 -19.22
C ILE A 98 3.54 19.73 -18.12
N ALA A 99 4.27 20.80 -18.38
CA ALA A 99 5.17 21.42 -17.40
C ALA A 99 4.38 22.05 -16.24
N TYR A 100 4.98 22.19 -15.07
CA TYR A 100 4.40 22.95 -13.97
C TYR A 100 5.48 23.68 -13.16
N GLU A 101 5.07 24.74 -12.49
CA GLU A 101 5.96 25.69 -11.80
C GLU A 101 6.37 25.15 -10.42
N GLU A 102 7.51 25.66 -9.92
CA GLU A 102 8.00 25.36 -8.58
C GLU A 102 6.93 25.65 -7.51
N GLY A 103 6.78 24.74 -6.55
CA GLY A 103 5.79 24.85 -5.47
C GLY A 103 4.37 24.39 -5.84
N THR A 104 4.13 23.98 -7.09
CA THR A 104 2.88 23.30 -7.45
C THR A 104 2.94 21.84 -6.97
N GLU A 105 1.96 21.40 -6.18
CA GLU A 105 1.86 20.00 -5.78
C GLU A 105 0.97 19.26 -6.78
N PRO A 106 1.54 18.47 -7.72
CA PRO A 106 0.81 17.98 -8.87
C PRO A 106 -0.39 17.09 -8.50
N TYR A 107 -0.31 16.32 -7.41
CA TYR A 107 -1.36 15.41 -6.99
C TYR A 107 -2.59 16.11 -6.42
N SER A 108 -2.43 17.25 -5.75
CA SER A 108 -3.55 18.04 -5.24
C SER A 108 -4.01 19.12 -6.23
N ASP A 109 -3.07 19.73 -6.95
CA ASP A 109 -3.32 21.00 -7.65
C ASP A 109 -3.61 20.82 -9.15
N LEU A 110 -3.10 19.75 -9.77
CA LEU A 110 -3.15 19.56 -11.23
C LEU A 110 -3.88 18.29 -11.65
N LEU A 111 -3.51 17.14 -11.09
CA LEU A 111 -4.03 15.84 -11.50
C LEU A 111 -5.57 15.76 -11.38
N PRO A 112 -6.22 16.21 -10.30
CA PRO A 112 -7.69 16.17 -10.21
C PRO A 112 -8.37 16.99 -11.32
N HIS A 113 -7.72 18.05 -11.79
CA HIS A 113 -8.21 18.89 -12.88
C HIS A 113 -7.98 18.28 -14.27
N ILE A 114 -6.86 17.59 -14.46
CA ILE A 114 -6.53 16.88 -15.70
C ILE A 114 -7.40 15.64 -15.86
N GLN A 115 -7.56 14.86 -14.79
CA GLN A 115 -8.42 13.67 -14.75
C GLN A 115 -9.89 14.03 -14.80
N ALA A 116 -10.23 15.26 -14.39
CA ALA A 116 -11.59 15.79 -14.37
C ALA A 116 -12.55 14.98 -13.50
N ASP A 117 -12.11 14.51 -12.33
CA ASP A 117 -12.91 13.64 -11.46
C ASP A 117 -14.27 14.24 -11.07
N PHE A 118 -14.39 15.56 -11.10
CA PHE A 118 -15.62 16.32 -10.89
C PHE A 118 -16.60 16.33 -12.08
N SER A 119 -16.19 15.84 -13.25
CA SER A 119 -16.94 15.90 -14.50
C SER A 119 -17.69 14.61 -14.76
N PRO A 120 -18.91 14.66 -15.35
CA PRO A 120 -19.60 13.45 -15.81
C PRO A 120 -18.86 12.71 -16.95
N TRP A 121 -17.76 13.26 -17.46
CA TRP A 121 -17.01 12.71 -18.59
C TRP A 121 -15.81 11.83 -18.19
N HIS A 122 -15.24 11.96 -16.99
CA HIS A 122 -13.91 11.39 -16.68
C HIS A 122 -13.79 9.87 -16.81
N LYS A 123 -14.90 9.14 -16.55
CA LYS A 123 -14.96 7.67 -16.69
C LYS A 123 -15.30 7.22 -18.11
N GLN A 124 -15.68 8.13 -19.01
CA GLN A 124 -16.11 7.78 -20.35
C GLN A 124 -14.89 7.54 -21.26
N GLU A 125 -14.97 6.51 -22.11
CA GLU A 125 -13.88 6.09 -22.97
C GLU A 125 -13.43 7.20 -23.94
N TRP A 126 -14.38 7.93 -24.54
CA TRP A 126 -14.07 9.03 -25.46
C TRP A 126 -13.25 10.13 -24.77
N PHE A 127 -13.53 10.40 -23.48
CA PHE A 127 -12.83 11.43 -22.73
C PHE A 127 -11.38 11.00 -22.49
N ARG A 128 -11.18 9.78 -22.00
CA ARG A 128 -9.85 9.18 -21.82
C ARG A 128 -9.07 9.14 -23.13
N ALA A 129 -9.75 8.92 -24.25
CA ALA A 129 -9.14 8.94 -25.57
C ALA A 129 -8.68 10.31 -26.07
N HIS A 130 -9.17 11.39 -25.46
CA HIS A 130 -8.86 12.75 -25.86
C HIS A 130 -8.37 13.61 -24.69
N ILE A 131 -7.91 12.99 -23.61
CA ILE A 131 -7.52 13.65 -22.36
C ILE A 131 -6.40 14.69 -22.57
N ALA A 132 -5.50 14.52 -23.53
CA ALA A 132 -4.48 15.55 -23.82
C ALA A 132 -5.11 16.88 -24.30
N ARG A 133 -6.19 16.83 -25.08
CA ARG A 133 -6.91 18.05 -25.52
C ARG A 133 -7.63 18.74 -24.36
N TRP A 134 -8.05 17.96 -23.37
CA TRP A 134 -8.62 18.45 -22.11
C TRP A 134 -7.55 19.10 -21.24
N ALA A 135 -6.46 18.40 -21.02
CA ALA A 135 -5.38 18.81 -20.14
C ALA A 135 -4.76 20.15 -20.55
N GLU A 136 -4.74 20.44 -21.85
CA GLU A 136 -4.31 21.76 -22.38
C GLU A 136 -5.27 22.92 -22.11
N HIS A 137 -6.43 22.69 -21.52
CA HIS A 137 -7.36 23.76 -21.18
C HIS A 137 -7.69 23.77 -19.69
N MET A 138 -7.33 22.70 -18.99
CA MET A 138 -7.72 22.35 -17.62
C MET A 138 -9.14 22.84 -17.29
N PRO A 139 -10.16 22.42 -18.08
CA PRO A 139 -11.52 22.83 -17.79
C PRO A 139 -11.95 22.36 -16.41
N ARG A 140 -12.86 23.12 -15.81
CA ARG A 140 -13.53 22.83 -14.54
C ARG A 140 -14.95 23.38 -14.56
N PHE A 141 -15.75 23.07 -13.55
CA PHE A 141 -17.04 23.75 -13.39
C PHE A 141 -16.81 25.23 -13.08
N SER A 142 -17.74 26.08 -13.54
CA SER A 142 -17.67 27.51 -13.26
C SER A 142 -18.29 27.80 -11.89
N THR A 143 -17.47 28.22 -10.93
CA THR A 143 -17.92 28.70 -9.61
C THR A 143 -18.73 30.01 -9.72
N LYS A 144 -18.44 30.83 -10.73
CA LYS A 144 -19.11 32.12 -10.95
C LYS A 144 -20.45 32.00 -11.69
N PHE A 145 -20.59 31.00 -12.56
CA PHE A 145 -21.75 30.83 -13.42
C PHE A 145 -22.20 29.36 -13.39
N PRO A 146 -23.08 28.98 -12.44
CA PRO A 146 -23.53 27.59 -12.27
C PRO A 146 -24.00 26.95 -13.59
N GLY A 147 -23.62 25.69 -13.80
CA GLY A 147 -23.92 24.94 -15.02
C GLY A 147 -23.03 25.24 -16.23
N LEU A 148 -22.12 26.23 -16.15
CA LEU A 148 -21.10 26.45 -17.19
C LEU A 148 -19.79 25.72 -16.88
N LEU A 149 -19.05 25.43 -17.93
CA LEU A 149 -17.67 24.99 -17.88
C LEU A 149 -16.75 26.23 -17.93
N ALA A 150 -15.72 26.25 -17.12
CA ALA A 150 -14.72 27.31 -17.05
C ALA A 150 -13.35 26.72 -17.42
N TYR A 151 -12.60 27.35 -18.32
CA TYR A 151 -11.33 26.81 -18.81
C TYR A 151 -10.32 27.91 -19.12
N TYR A 152 -9.05 27.55 -19.22
CA TYR A 152 -8.01 28.46 -19.69
C TYR A 152 -8.01 28.53 -21.21
N GLN A 153 -8.60 29.60 -21.74
CA GLN A 153 -8.74 29.78 -23.19
C GLN A 153 -7.40 29.91 -23.92
N THR A 154 -6.39 30.46 -23.24
CA THR A 154 -5.04 30.62 -23.78
C THR A 154 -3.99 30.36 -22.70
N PRO A 155 -2.79 29.96 -23.09
CA PRO A 155 -1.53 30.11 -22.34
C PRO A 155 -1.45 31.28 -21.37
N GLN A 156 -1.61 32.50 -21.88
CA GLN A 156 -1.44 33.73 -21.09
C GLN A 156 -2.52 33.86 -20.02
N LYS A 157 -3.75 33.41 -20.32
CA LYS A 157 -4.83 33.35 -19.34
C LYS A 157 -4.57 32.27 -18.28
N ARG A 158 -3.94 31.15 -18.65
CA ARG A 158 -3.49 30.11 -17.70
C ARG A 158 -2.49 30.68 -16.72
N LYS A 159 -1.43 31.33 -17.22
CA LYS A 159 -0.42 32.03 -16.41
C LYS A 159 -1.02 33.10 -15.50
N ALA A 160 -2.05 33.81 -15.96
CA ALA A 160 -2.75 34.82 -15.17
C ALA A 160 -3.84 34.26 -14.23
N GLY A 161 -4.06 32.94 -14.19
CA GLY A 161 -5.13 32.33 -13.40
C GLY A 161 -6.55 32.66 -13.86
N VAL A 162 -6.73 33.16 -15.09
CA VAL A 162 -8.03 33.64 -15.61
C VAL A 162 -8.79 32.54 -16.33
N LEU A 163 -9.87 32.06 -15.73
CA LEU A 163 -10.82 31.14 -16.37
C LEU A 163 -11.85 31.88 -17.23
N THR A 164 -12.19 31.29 -18.36
CA THR A 164 -13.25 31.78 -19.25
C THR A 164 -14.45 30.82 -19.21
N PRO A 165 -15.65 31.29 -18.80
CA PRO A 165 -16.86 30.46 -18.77
C PRO A 165 -17.43 30.23 -20.19
N ILE A 166 -17.95 29.04 -20.44
CA ILE A 166 -18.56 28.62 -21.71
C ILE A 166 -19.56 27.47 -21.46
N LYS A 167 -20.55 27.30 -22.34
CA LYS A 167 -21.40 26.10 -22.31
C LYS A 167 -20.57 24.87 -22.69
N ALA A 168 -20.75 23.76 -21.95
CA ALA A 168 -20.08 22.48 -22.19
C ALA A 168 -20.12 22.03 -23.67
N GLY A 169 -21.31 21.99 -24.29
CA GLY A 169 -21.43 21.62 -25.70
C GLY A 169 -20.69 22.57 -26.66
N LYS A 170 -20.60 23.87 -26.35
CA LYS A 170 -19.79 24.83 -27.14
C LYS A 170 -18.29 24.59 -26.98
N TYR A 171 -17.85 24.19 -25.79
CA TYR A 171 -16.46 23.80 -25.54
C TYR A 171 -16.11 22.54 -26.34
N LEU A 172 -16.92 21.47 -26.23
CA LEU A 172 -16.70 20.23 -26.95
C LEU A 172 -16.69 20.46 -28.47
N LYS A 173 -17.66 21.22 -29.01
CA LYS A 173 -17.67 21.59 -30.45
C LYS A 173 -16.41 22.32 -30.88
N LYS A 174 -15.86 23.19 -30.03
CA LYS A 174 -14.67 23.99 -30.35
C LYS A 174 -13.38 23.18 -30.35
N TYR A 175 -13.23 22.23 -29.43
CA TYR A 175 -11.95 21.54 -29.19
C TYR A 175 -11.93 20.06 -29.55
N LEU A 176 -13.10 19.46 -29.73
CA LEU A 176 -13.28 18.05 -30.09
C LEU A 176 -14.26 17.86 -31.25
N GLY A 177 -14.73 18.93 -31.92
CA GLY A 177 -15.68 18.82 -33.03
C GLY A 177 -15.13 18.16 -34.30
N ASP A 178 -13.82 17.92 -34.37
CA ASP A 178 -13.14 17.15 -35.41
C ASP A 178 -13.09 15.63 -35.10
N VAL A 179 -13.31 15.23 -33.85
CA VAL A 179 -13.27 13.82 -33.40
C VAL A 179 -14.59 13.33 -32.80
N LEU A 180 -15.50 14.24 -32.45
CA LEU A 180 -16.84 13.93 -31.94
C LEU A 180 -17.92 14.42 -32.91
N THR A 181 -19.01 13.67 -33.01
CA THR A 181 -20.17 14.05 -33.82
C THR A 181 -20.98 15.16 -33.13
N GLU A 182 -21.74 15.94 -33.91
CA GLU A 182 -22.56 17.03 -33.36
C GLU A 182 -23.66 16.51 -32.41
N GLU A 183 -24.27 15.36 -32.72
CA GLU A 183 -25.26 14.70 -31.87
C GLU A 183 -24.67 14.30 -30.53
N PHE A 184 -23.49 13.66 -30.52
CA PHE A 184 -22.81 13.25 -29.31
C PHE A 184 -22.39 14.46 -28.45
N ILE A 185 -21.92 15.55 -29.09
CA ILE A 185 -21.59 16.80 -28.40
C ILE A 185 -22.82 17.40 -27.70
N GLN A 186 -24.00 17.33 -28.33
CA GLN A 186 -25.24 17.82 -27.72
C GLN A 186 -25.61 16.97 -26.50
N GLU A 187 -25.55 15.64 -26.62
CA GLU A 187 -25.80 14.71 -25.51
C GLU A 187 -24.87 14.98 -24.31
N GLN A 188 -23.56 15.06 -24.54
CA GLN A 188 -22.59 15.32 -23.47
C GLN A 188 -22.75 16.73 -22.88
N GLY A 189 -23.17 17.70 -23.69
CA GLY A 189 -23.51 19.04 -23.24
C GLY A 189 -24.75 19.09 -22.34
N LEU A 190 -25.73 18.21 -22.59
CA LEU A 190 -26.90 18.02 -21.71
C LEU A 190 -26.51 17.27 -20.45
N ALA A 191 -25.71 16.20 -20.55
CA ALA A 191 -25.20 15.46 -19.40
C ALA A 191 -24.49 16.38 -18.40
N TRP A 192 -23.65 17.30 -18.88
CA TRP A 192 -23.03 18.34 -18.05
C TRP A 192 -24.07 19.25 -17.36
N GLN A 193 -25.07 19.74 -18.09
CA GLN A 193 -26.10 20.61 -17.52
C GLN A 193 -26.95 19.89 -16.49
N SER A 194 -27.32 18.64 -16.75
CA SER A 194 -28.06 17.79 -15.80
C SER A 194 -27.23 17.49 -14.56
N PHE A 195 -25.93 17.23 -14.73
CA PHE A 195 -25.02 16.96 -13.62
C PHE A 195 -24.92 18.17 -12.69
N PHE A 196 -24.79 19.39 -13.22
CA PHE A 196 -24.71 20.62 -12.42
C PHE A 196 -26.05 21.34 -12.23
N ALA A 197 -27.18 20.65 -12.48
CA ALA A 197 -28.49 21.20 -12.18
C ALA A 197 -28.62 21.42 -10.65
N PRO A 198 -29.28 22.50 -10.20
CA PRO A 198 -29.55 22.70 -8.78
C PRO A 198 -30.21 21.46 -8.19
N VAL A 199 -29.61 20.94 -7.13
CA VAL A 199 -30.17 19.83 -6.36
C VAL A 199 -30.96 20.37 -5.19
N GLU A 200 -32.04 19.67 -4.84
CA GLU A 200 -32.76 19.94 -3.60
C GLU A 200 -31.90 19.48 -2.42
N LEU A 201 -31.49 20.43 -1.58
CA LEU A 201 -30.87 20.15 -0.30
C LEU A 201 -31.95 19.76 0.70
N LYS A 202 -31.83 18.57 1.28
CA LYS A 202 -32.68 18.11 2.37
C LYS A 202 -31.88 18.14 3.67
N VAL A 203 -32.54 18.46 4.78
CA VAL A 203 -31.94 18.43 6.12
C VAL A 203 -32.91 17.73 7.04
N THR A 204 -32.44 16.70 7.74
CA THR A 204 -33.23 15.95 8.70
C THR A 204 -32.57 15.92 10.09
N GLN A 205 -33.42 15.89 11.12
CA GLN A 205 -33.04 15.59 12.51
C GLN A 205 -33.85 14.39 13.02
N ASP A 206 -34.51 13.65 12.13
CA ASP A 206 -35.20 12.41 12.46
C ASP A 206 -34.20 11.25 12.52
N ALA A 207 -34.25 10.45 13.59
CA ALA A 207 -33.23 9.42 13.81
C ALA A 207 -33.29 8.28 12.80
N ASP A 208 -34.47 7.92 12.31
CA ASP A 208 -34.65 6.83 11.36
C ASP A 208 -34.19 7.27 9.96
N GLU A 209 -34.57 8.49 9.53
CA GLU A 209 -34.09 9.07 8.28
C GLU A 209 -32.56 9.30 8.30
N VAL A 210 -32.01 9.73 9.44
CA VAL A 210 -30.55 9.86 9.62
C VAL A 210 -29.84 8.52 9.41
N GLN A 211 -30.36 7.44 9.98
CA GLN A 211 -29.81 6.11 9.80
C GLN A 211 -29.91 5.66 8.34
N GLU A 212 -31.09 5.77 7.72
CA GLU A 212 -31.30 5.40 6.31
C GLU A 212 -30.31 6.12 5.37
N VAL A 213 -30.09 7.42 5.58
CA VAL A 213 -29.15 8.22 4.78
C VAL A 213 -27.70 7.75 4.96
N TYR A 214 -27.34 7.26 6.15
CA TYR A 214 -26.01 6.71 6.40
C TYR A 214 -25.84 5.33 5.74
N GLU A 215 -26.81 4.43 5.91
CA GLU A 215 -26.78 3.05 5.41
C GLU A 215 -26.83 2.97 3.87
N ASN A 216 -27.64 3.82 3.23
CA ASN A 216 -27.80 3.83 1.77
C ASN A 216 -26.86 4.81 1.04
N GLY A 217 -26.20 5.69 1.79
CA GLY A 217 -25.41 6.79 1.27
C GLY A 217 -24.01 6.41 0.75
N PRO A 218 -23.17 7.42 0.47
CA PRO A 218 -21.79 7.21 0.04
C PRO A 218 -21.00 6.43 1.10
N ASN A 219 -20.12 5.53 0.62
CA ASN A 219 -19.29 4.66 1.46
C ASN A 219 -18.54 5.45 2.55
N SER A 220 -18.72 5.03 3.79
CA SER A 220 -17.91 5.41 4.95
C SER A 220 -17.84 4.27 5.98
N CYS A 221 -16.99 4.36 6.99
CA CYS A 221 -17.02 3.42 8.13
C CYS A 221 -18.42 3.38 8.79
N MET A 222 -19.07 4.54 8.89
CA MET A 222 -20.43 4.68 9.44
C MET A 222 -21.56 4.30 8.46
N SER A 223 -21.29 3.74 7.27
CA SER A 223 -22.34 3.39 6.28
C SER A 223 -22.87 1.95 6.41
N LYS A 224 -22.53 1.27 7.50
CA LYS A 224 -22.92 -0.12 7.73
C LYS A 224 -24.27 -0.18 8.43
N GLU A 225 -24.96 -1.31 8.32
CA GLU A 225 -26.18 -1.54 9.11
C GLU A 225 -25.88 -1.49 10.61
N ALA A 226 -26.88 -1.13 11.43
CA ALA A 226 -26.74 -1.06 12.89
C ALA A 226 -26.07 -2.30 13.52
N SER A 227 -26.37 -3.49 13.00
CA SER A 227 -25.83 -4.79 13.46
C SER A 227 -24.32 -4.97 13.27
N MET A 228 -23.68 -4.11 12.49
CA MET A 228 -22.24 -4.13 12.22
C MET A 228 -21.46 -3.27 13.23
N PHE A 229 -22.15 -2.61 14.16
CA PHE A 229 -21.55 -1.84 15.24
C PHE A 229 -21.74 -2.57 16.57
N GLN A 230 -20.94 -2.17 17.56
CA GLN A 230 -20.99 -2.79 18.89
C GLN A 230 -22.12 -2.24 19.78
N SER A 231 -22.90 -1.29 19.27
CA SER A 231 -24.07 -0.71 19.92
C SER A 231 -25.37 -1.30 19.38
N ASP A 232 -26.42 -1.32 20.22
CA ASP A 232 -27.77 -1.76 19.82
C ASP A 232 -28.44 -0.79 18.81
N GLU A 233 -27.99 0.46 18.74
CA GLU A 233 -28.47 1.48 17.81
C GLU A 233 -27.35 1.86 16.82
N HIS A 234 -27.74 2.23 15.59
CA HIS A 234 -26.78 2.76 14.61
C HIS A 234 -26.11 4.05 15.15
N PRO A 235 -24.78 4.18 15.17
CA PRO A 235 -24.08 5.30 15.82
C PRO A 235 -24.46 6.67 15.28
N ALA A 236 -24.72 6.80 13.98
CA ALA A 236 -25.15 8.06 13.38
C ALA A 236 -26.46 8.62 13.95
N ARG A 237 -27.30 7.80 14.59
CA ARG A 237 -28.56 8.24 15.21
C ARG A 237 -28.33 9.28 16.31
N VAL A 238 -27.10 9.43 16.84
CA VAL A 238 -26.79 10.51 17.79
C VAL A 238 -26.98 11.90 17.18
N TYR A 239 -26.79 12.05 15.87
CA TYR A 239 -26.90 13.33 15.17
C TYR A 239 -28.34 13.85 15.11
N ALA A 240 -29.34 13.02 15.39
CA ALA A 240 -30.73 13.44 15.64
C ALA A 240 -30.90 14.14 17.01
N GLY A 241 -29.89 14.93 17.41
CA GLY A 241 -29.90 15.78 18.60
C GLY A 241 -30.60 17.11 18.34
N PRO A 242 -30.70 17.99 19.35
CA PRO A 242 -31.40 19.26 19.20
C PRO A 242 -30.66 20.25 18.29
N ASP A 243 -29.32 20.17 18.21
CA ASP A 243 -28.51 21.17 17.50
C ASP A 243 -28.05 20.72 16.12
N LEU A 244 -27.76 19.42 15.98
CA LEU A 244 -27.23 18.85 14.74
C LEU A 244 -28.32 18.16 13.92
N GLY A 245 -28.05 18.01 12.63
CA GLY A 245 -28.82 17.20 11.71
C GLY A 245 -27.94 16.71 10.56
N ILE A 246 -28.53 15.93 9.67
CA ILE A 246 -27.87 15.45 8.46
C ILE A 246 -28.47 16.17 7.27
N ALA A 247 -27.61 16.84 6.52
CA ALA A 247 -27.96 17.35 5.21
C ALA A 247 -27.60 16.30 4.15
N TYR A 248 -28.43 16.15 3.12
CA TYR A 248 -28.16 15.25 2.01
C TYR A 248 -28.83 15.73 0.71
N ILE A 249 -28.35 15.20 -0.42
CA ILE A 249 -28.94 15.38 -1.76
C ILE A 249 -29.25 14.01 -2.37
N GLY A 250 -30.37 13.90 -3.10
CA GLY A 250 -30.88 12.62 -3.61
C GLY A 250 -32.09 12.11 -2.82
N THR A 251 -32.32 10.80 -2.85
CA THR A 251 -33.36 10.12 -2.06
C THR A 251 -32.75 9.48 -0.82
N THR A 252 -33.54 9.17 0.19
CA THR A 252 -33.06 8.43 1.38
C THR A 252 -32.55 7.03 1.02
N ASP A 253 -33.14 6.41 -0.01
CA ASP A 253 -32.72 5.10 -0.55
C ASP A 253 -31.47 5.16 -1.46
N ASP A 254 -31.09 6.35 -1.93
CA ASP A 254 -29.89 6.56 -2.77
C ASP A 254 -29.37 8.00 -2.59
N PRO A 255 -28.82 8.34 -1.41
CA PRO A 255 -28.24 9.66 -1.17
C PRO A 255 -26.96 9.81 -2.00
N ALA A 256 -26.92 10.79 -2.90
CA ALA A 256 -25.73 11.06 -3.71
C ALA A 256 -24.60 11.73 -2.90
N ALA A 257 -24.96 12.48 -1.86
CA ALA A 257 -24.03 13.06 -0.91
C ALA A 257 -24.71 13.33 0.43
N ARG A 258 -23.91 13.40 1.51
CA ARG A 258 -24.37 13.79 2.85
C ARG A 258 -23.29 14.49 3.67
N CYS A 259 -23.70 15.25 4.68
CA CYS A 259 -22.82 15.80 5.71
C CYS A 259 -23.59 16.10 7.00
N VAL A 260 -22.86 16.22 8.12
CA VAL A 260 -23.41 16.77 9.37
C VAL A 260 -23.55 18.27 9.24
N VAL A 261 -24.65 18.85 9.74
CA VAL A 261 -24.90 20.28 9.77
C VAL A 261 -25.38 20.74 11.14
N TRP A 262 -25.13 22.01 11.45
CA TRP A 262 -25.79 22.72 12.55
C TRP A 262 -26.73 23.78 11.94
N PRO A 263 -28.04 23.48 11.82
CA PRO A 263 -28.98 24.33 11.07
C PRO A 263 -29.09 25.76 11.60
N GLU A 264 -29.07 25.94 12.93
CA GLU A 264 -29.15 27.26 13.58
C GLU A 264 -27.92 28.12 13.29
N LYS A 265 -26.72 27.55 13.40
CA LYS A 265 -25.46 28.26 13.11
C LYS A 265 -25.16 28.38 11.61
N LYS A 266 -25.89 27.66 10.76
CA LYS A 266 -25.64 27.57 9.31
C LYS A 266 -24.19 27.15 9.00
N ILE A 267 -23.74 26.11 9.68
CA ILE A 267 -22.42 25.49 9.42
C ILE A 267 -22.58 24.03 9.02
N TYR A 268 -21.66 23.55 8.18
CA TYR A 268 -21.61 22.16 7.74
C TYR A 268 -20.20 21.57 7.90
N GLY A 269 -20.17 20.27 8.14
CA GLY A 269 -18.96 19.49 8.30
C GLY A 269 -18.48 18.81 7.02
N ARG A 270 -17.59 17.84 7.15
CA ARG A 270 -17.07 17.06 6.02
C ARG A 270 -18.19 16.49 5.15
N VAL A 271 -18.08 16.66 3.84
CA VAL A 271 -19.01 16.11 2.85
C VAL A 271 -18.53 14.77 2.31
N TYR A 272 -19.43 13.78 2.30
CA TYR A 272 -19.22 12.48 1.68
C TYR A 272 -20.05 12.36 0.40
N GLY A 273 -19.47 11.75 -0.64
CA GLY A 273 -20.12 11.55 -1.95
C GLY A 273 -19.90 12.71 -2.92
N ASP A 274 -20.98 13.16 -3.55
CA ASP A 274 -21.02 14.25 -4.53
C ASP A 274 -20.78 15.64 -3.89
N TYR A 275 -19.54 15.85 -3.43
CA TYR A 275 -19.13 16.99 -2.63
C TYR A 275 -19.35 18.35 -3.31
N HIS A 276 -19.23 18.38 -4.65
CA HIS A 276 -19.41 19.61 -5.40
C HIS A 276 -20.86 20.11 -5.40
N ARG A 277 -21.82 19.23 -5.74
CA ARG A 277 -23.23 19.63 -5.78
C ARG A 277 -23.76 19.88 -4.38
N MET A 278 -23.31 19.09 -3.42
CA MET A 278 -23.66 19.27 -2.01
C MET A 278 -23.14 20.61 -1.47
N GLY A 279 -21.86 20.93 -1.68
CA GLY A 279 -21.25 22.20 -1.27
C GLY A 279 -21.99 23.40 -1.86
N VAL A 280 -22.26 23.39 -3.17
CA VAL A 280 -23.04 24.47 -3.82
C VAL A 280 -24.45 24.58 -3.25
N ALA A 281 -25.13 23.46 -2.98
CA ALA A 281 -26.48 23.45 -2.42
C ALA A 281 -26.51 24.02 -0.99
N LEU A 282 -25.52 23.65 -0.17
CA LEU A 282 -25.32 24.16 1.19
C LEU A 282 -25.04 25.67 1.19
N GLU A 283 -24.09 26.13 0.39
CA GLU A 283 -23.75 27.56 0.25
C GLU A 283 -24.96 28.37 -0.23
N THR A 284 -25.71 27.84 -1.20
CA THR A 284 -26.95 28.47 -1.69
C THR A 284 -28.01 28.55 -0.59
N ALA A 285 -28.07 27.56 0.30
CA ALA A 285 -28.94 27.54 1.48
C ALA A 285 -28.40 28.36 2.67
N GLY A 286 -27.28 29.07 2.47
CA GLY A 286 -26.66 29.99 3.42
C GLY A 286 -25.72 29.33 4.42
N TYR A 287 -25.36 28.06 4.23
CA TYR A 287 -24.39 27.38 5.07
C TYR A 287 -22.95 27.74 4.69
N LYS A 288 -22.05 27.72 5.66
CA LYS A 288 -20.59 27.79 5.46
C LYS A 288 -19.92 26.54 6.01
N GLU A 289 -18.77 26.15 5.47
CA GLU A 289 -17.97 25.08 6.05
C GLU A 289 -17.49 25.53 7.44
N GLY A 290 -17.58 24.63 8.42
CA GLY A 290 -17.09 24.86 9.79
C GLY A 290 -16.01 23.85 10.14
N ASP A 291 -15.15 24.22 11.07
CA ASP A 291 -14.14 23.34 11.66
C ASP A 291 -14.63 22.74 13.00
N ASP A 292 -13.80 21.93 13.65
CA ASP A 292 -14.10 21.30 14.94
C ASP A 292 -14.47 22.34 16.03
N ASP A 293 -13.82 23.51 16.03
CA ASP A 293 -14.06 24.57 17.01
C ASP A 293 -15.42 25.25 16.78
N ASP A 294 -15.86 25.40 15.52
CA ASP A 294 -17.19 25.92 15.18
C ASP A 294 -18.32 25.01 15.70
N PHE A 295 -18.09 23.69 15.73
CA PHE A 295 -19.03 22.67 16.22
C PHE A 295 -18.94 22.41 17.73
N ALA A 296 -17.92 22.93 18.41
CA ALA A 296 -17.82 22.85 19.87
C ALA A 296 -19.08 23.44 20.55
N GLY A 297 -19.62 22.69 21.50
CA GLY A 297 -20.86 22.99 22.23
C GLY A 297 -22.12 22.41 21.58
N ALA A 298 -22.05 21.75 20.42
CA ALA A 298 -23.20 21.10 19.83
C ALA A 298 -23.71 19.95 20.71
N ARG A 299 -25.02 19.87 20.91
CA ARG A 299 -25.69 18.78 21.62
C ARG A 299 -26.10 17.68 20.66
N ILE A 300 -25.67 16.45 20.95
CA ILE A 300 -26.11 15.22 20.31
C ILE A 300 -26.87 14.33 21.29
N ARG A 301 -27.64 13.36 20.78
CA ARG A 301 -28.41 12.45 21.65
C ARG A 301 -27.46 11.67 22.56
N ARG A 302 -27.86 11.51 23.81
CA ARG A 302 -27.19 10.67 24.79
C ARG A 302 -27.75 9.25 24.72
N ILE A 303 -27.04 8.35 24.04
CA ILE A 303 -27.36 6.91 23.97
C ILE A 303 -26.33 6.17 24.82
N TYR A 304 -26.75 5.76 26.02
CA TYR A 304 -25.89 5.11 27.01
C TYR A 304 -26.41 3.71 27.34
N ASN A 305 -25.56 2.70 27.17
CA ASN A 305 -25.93 1.29 27.33
C ASN A 305 -25.47 0.69 28.67
N GLY A 306 -25.04 1.52 29.63
CA GLY A 306 -24.62 1.11 30.97
C GLY A 306 -23.12 0.89 31.16
N ALA A 307 -22.37 0.69 30.07
CA ALA A 307 -20.91 0.55 30.09
C ALA A 307 -20.20 1.61 29.24
N PHE A 308 -20.80 1.97 28.10
CA PHE A 308 -20.26 2.90 27.12
C PHE A 308 -21.37 3.75 26.50
N TYR A 309 -20.95 4.79 25.79
CA TYR A 309 -21.81 5.61 24.93
C TYR A 309 -21.74 5.09 23.50
N THR A 310 -22.90 5.04 22.85
CA THR A 310 -22.96 4.91 21.39
C THR A 310 -22.58 6.25 20.79
N VAL A 311 -21.48 6.30 20.04
CA VAL A 311 -20.98 7.51 19.37
C VAL A 311 -20.43 7.15 17.99
N PRO A 312 -20.65 7.98 16.96
CA PRO A 312 -20.11 7.76 15.64
C PRO A 312 -18.62 8.11 15.62
N TYR A 313 -17.94 7.68 14.56
CA TYR A 313 -16.72 8.34 14.13
C TYR A 313 -17.07 9.79 13.76
N CYS A 314 -16.65 10.76 14.56
CA CYS A 314 -17.12 12.14 14.47
C CYS A 314 -16.10 13.05 13.78
N ASP A 315 -16.35 13.43 12.53
CA ASP A 315 -15.47 14.36 11.79
C ASP A 315 -15.46 15.80 12.33
N MET A 316 -16.29 16.13 13.34
CA MET A 316 -16.52 17.50 13.82
C MET A 316 -15.99 17.75 15.24
N GLY A 317 -15.24 16.79 15.79
CA GLY A 317 -14.71 16.88 17.14
C GLY A 317 -14.32 15.52 17.69
N ASN A 318 -13.17 15.48 18.37
CA ASN A 318 -12.59 14.25 18.90
C ASN A 318 -13.23 13.75 20.19
N TYR A 319 -13.83 14.66 20.97
CA TYR A 319 -14.35 14.35 22.29
C TYR A 319 -15.74 14.97 22.52
N ALA A 320 -16.46 14.40 23.48
CA ALA A 320 -17.63 14.98 24.08
C ALA A 320 -17.60 14.84 25.60
N HIS A 321 -18.41 15.63 26.30
CA HIS A 321 -18.74 15.40 27.70
C HIS A 321 -20.23 15.11 27.87
N ASP A 322 -20.59 14.30 28.86
CA ASP A 322 -21.98 14.06 29.24
C ASP A 322 -22.47 15.20 30.17
N ASP A 323 -23.61 15.82 29.87
CA ASP A 323 -24.27 16.79 30.76
C ASP A 323 -25.45 16.19 31.56
N GLY A 324 -25.69 14.88 31.39
CA GLY A 324 -26.78 14.11 31.97
C GLY A 324 -28.02 14.01 31.06
N THR A 325 -28.12 14.86 30.03
CA THR A 325 -29.24 14.87 29.07
C THR A 325 -28.76 14.62 27.64
N TYR A 326 -27.65 15.27 27.26
CA TYR A 326 -27.02 15.23 25.94
C TYR A 326 -25.53 14.94 26.09
N LEU A 327 -24.91 14.51 24.99
CA LEU A 327 -23.47 14.63 24.87
C LEU A 327 -23.14 15.95 24.19
N ILE A 328 -22.17 16.67 24.72
CA ILE A 328 -21.76 17.99 24.23
C ILE A 328 -20.42 17.83 23.51
N ILE A 329 -20.41 18.05 22.20
CA ILE A 329 -19.18 17.98 21.38
C ILE A 329 -18.19 19.05 21.85
N GLY A 330 -16.91 18.70 21.97
CA GLY A 330 -15.84 19.62 22.34
C GLY A 330 -14.86 19.00 23.33
N ARG A 331 -14.61 19.67 24.45
CA ARG A 331 -13.73 19.14 25.50
C ARG A 331 -14.50 18.18 26.40
N GLY A 332 -13.99 16.97 26.58
CA GLY A 332 -14.56 15.97 27.49
C GLY A 332 -13.75 14.67 27.52
N ASP A 333 -14.30 13.67 28.17
CA ASP A 333 -13.70 12.36 28.43
C ASP A 333 -14.27 11.23 27.55
N ILE A 334 -15.28 11.53 26.71
CA ILE A 334 -15.88 10.57 25.78
C ILE A 334 -15.22 10.74 24.42
N TYR A 335 -14.32 9.82 24.05
CA TYR A 335 -13.65 9.84 22.76
C TYR A 335 -14.57 9.37 21.62
N MET A 336 -14.52 10.03 20.46
CA MET A 336 -15.47 9.84 19.34
C MET A 336 -14.79 9.53 18.00
N GLN A 337 -13.57 8.98 17.99
CA GLN A 337 -12.86 8.64 16.75
C GLN A 337 -12.74 7.12 16.52
N TYR A 338 -13.39 6.29 17.33
CA TYR A 338 -13.47 4.87 17.03
C TYR A 338 -14.52 4.62 15.95
N THR A 339 -14.20 3.67 15.06
CA THR A 339 -15.09 3.30 13.94
C THR A 339 -16.08 2.19 14.29
N ASN A 340 -16.01 1.66 15.51
CA ASN A 340 -16.84 0.57 16.02
C ASN A 340 -18.21 1.02 16.55
N GLY A 341 -18.47 2.34 16.58
CA GLY A 341 -19.74 2.90 17.02
C GLY A 341 -19.84 3.22 18.51
N THR A 342 -18.72 3.17 19.25
CA THR A 342 -18.69 3.42 20.69
C THR A 342 -17.49 4.27 21.10
N ASN A 343 -17.47 4.74 22.35
CA ASN A 343 -16.34 5.49 22.89
C ASN A 343 -15.26 4.59 23.53
N MET A 344 -15.34 3.27 23.32
CA MET A 344 -14.35 2.29 23.79
C MET A 344 -13.69 1.63 22.58
N ASP A 345 -12.36 1.53 22.59
CA ASP A 345 -11.59 0.97 21.46
C ASP A 345 -11.98 -0.49 21.21
N ASN A 346 -12.30 -1.20 22.30
CA ASN A 346 -12.83 -2.54 22.24
C ASN A 346 -13.73 -2.85 23.47
N PRO A 347 -15.07 -2.74 23.36
CA PRO A 347 -15.99 -3.18 24.42
C PRO A 347 -15.93 -4.69 24.68
N GLU A 348 -15.39 -5.46 23.74
CA GLU A 348 -15.08 -6.88 23.85
C GLU A 348 -13.58 -7.06 24.05
N ARG A 349 -13.07 -6.74 25.25
CA ARG A 349 -11.70 -7.10 25.68
C ARG A 349 -11.27 -8.45 25.08
N CYS A 350 -10.07 -8.54 24.51
CA CYS A 350 -9.59 -9.84 24.02
C CYS A 350 -9.55 -10.82 25.20
N ILE A 351 -10.02 -12.04 24.98
CA ILE A 351 -10.11 -13.06 26.01
C ILE A 351 -8.88 -13.95 25.88
N CYS A 352 -8.13 -14.12 26.97
CA CYS A 352 -7.02 -15.06 27.01
C CYS A 352 -7.52 -16.47 26.68
N ALA A 353 -7.01 -17.10 25.63
CA ALA A 353 -7.44 -18.43 25.22
C ALA A 353 -7.09 -19.55 26.24
N ASP A 354 -6.21 -19.26 27.21
CA ASP A 354 -5.77 -20.24 28.23
C ASP A 354 -6.55 -20.11 29.56
N CYS A 355 -6.80 -18.88 30.02
CA CYS A 355 -7.45 -18.63 31.31
C CYS A 355 -8.84 -17.98 31.23
N ASP A 356 -9.33 -17.68 30.03
CA ASP A 356 -10.59 -16.97 29.76
C ASP A 356 -10.69 -15.57 30.40
N GLU A 357 -9.58 -15.02 30.92
CA GLU A 357 -9.57 -13.67 31.50
C GLU A 357 -9.53 -12.61 30.40
N ALA A 358 -10.31 -11.56 30.60
CA ALA A 358 -10.39 -10.44 29.69
C ALA A 358 -9.17 -9.52 29.86
N MET A 359 -8.46 -9.25 28.77
CA MET A 359 -7.24 -8.45 28.74
C MET A 359 -7.30 -7.38 27.65
N ASP A 360 -6.38 -6.44 27.77
CA ASP A 360 -6.15 -5.42 26.75
C ASP A 360 -5.27 -6.03 25.64
N ASP A 361 -5.55 -5.68 24.39
CA ASP A 361 -4.90 -6.25 23.20
C ASP A 361 -3.39 -5.96 23.21
N ASP A 362 -3.00 -4.80 23.76
CA ASP A 362 -1.60 -4.39 23.92
C ASP A 362 -0.81 -5.29 24.88
N TYR A 363 -1.50 -6.09 25.71
CA TYR A 363 -0.90 -7.04 26.65
C TYR A 363 -1.13 -8.51 26.23
N SER A 364 -1.47 -8.72 24.96
CA SER A 364 -1.68 -10.05 24.39
C SER A 364 -0.48 -10.55 23.60
N TYR A 365 -0.22 -11.85 23.72
CA TYR A 365 0.73 -12.58 22.89
C TYR A 365 -0.05 -13.50 21.96
N TYR A 366 0.10 -13.33 20.65
CA TYR A 366 -0.55 -14.22 19.69
C TYR A 366 0.26 -15.51 19.52
N VAL A 367 -0.39 -16.65 19.70
CA VAL A 367 0.16 -17.99 19.47
C VAL A 367 -0.65 -18.65 18.35
N GLU A 368 0.02 -19.05 17.27
CA GLU A 368 -0.62 -19.71 16.14
C GLU A 368 -1.34 -20.99 16.60
N ASP A 369 -2.52 -21.26 16.05
CA ASP A 369 -3.43 -22.36 16.42
C ASP A 369 -4.03 -22.33 17.85
N VAL A 370 -3.65 -21.38 18.71
CA VAL A 370 -4.23 -21.22 20.06
C VAL A 370 -5.04 -19.92 20.17
N GLY A 371 -4.48 -18.80 19.73
CA GLY A 371 -5.09 -17.46 19.83
C GLY A 371 -4.30 -16.50 20.72
N SER A 372 -4.99 -15.49 21.26
CA SER A 372 -4.38 -14.46 22.12
C SER A 372 -4.22 -14.96 23.56
N ILE A 373 -3.01 -14.83 24.10
CA ILE A 373 -2.62 -15.29 25.44
C ILE A 373 -2.19 -14.11 26.30
N CYS A 374 -2.64 -14.04 27.56
CA CYS A 374 -2.22 -12.99 28.48
C CYS A 374 -0.76 -13.17 28.90
N GLU A 375 -0.07 -12.09 29.26
CA GLU A 375 1.34 -12.10 29.69
C GLU A 375 1.63 -13.16 30.78
N SER A 376 0.72 -13.32 31.75
CA SER A 376 0.87 -14.29 32.84
C SER A 376 0.85 -15.74 32.35
N CYS A 377 -0.10 -16.09 31.48
CA CYS A 377 -0.19 -17.42 30.88
C CYS A 377 0.97 -17.66 29.91
N PHE A 378 1.35 -16.63 29.15
CA PHE A 378 2.47 -16.68 28.22
C PHE A 378 3.77 -17.06 28.95
N GLY A 379 4.14 -16.32 30.00
CA GLY A 379 5.36 -16.59 30.76
C GLY A 379 5.37 -17.91 31.53
N SER A 380 4.22 -18.60 31.63
CA SER A 380 4.09 -19.87 32.36
C SER A 380 4.08 -21.10 31.46
N ASN A 381 3.57 -20.98 30.23
CA ASN A 381 3.23 -22.12 29.37
C ASN A 381 3.75 -21.99 27.92
N TYR A 382 4.38 -20.87 27.57
CA TYR A 382 4.76 -20.54 26.19
C TYR A 382 6.15 -19.89 26.12
N PHE A 383 6.74 -19.93 24.92
CA PHE A 383 7.99 -19.26 24.62
C PHE A 383 8.02 -18.70 23.19
N THR A 384 8.87 -17.70 22.96
CA THR A 384 9.20 -17.22 21.62
C THR A 384 10.41 -17.99 21.10
N CYS A 385 10.31 -18.57 19.92
CA CYS A 385 11.41 -19.30 19.29
C CYS A 385 12.43 -18.33 18.69
N ASP A 386 13.70 -18.47 19.05
CA ASP A 386 14.78 -17.57 18.61
C ASP A 386 15.09 -17.66 17.11
N ILE A 387 14.61 -18.70 16.44
CA ILE A 387 14.84 -18.93 15.00
C ILE A 387 13.76 -18.29 14.13
N THR A 388 12.50 -18.39 14.56
CA THR A 388 11.35 -17.90 13.77
C THR A 388 10.83 -16.55 14.25
N GLY A 389 11.09 -16.19 15.52
CA GLY A 389 10.47 -15.05 16.18
C GLY A 389 9.00 -15.27 16.53
N GLU A 390 8.47 -16.47 16.30
CA GLU A 390 7.08 -16.83 16.58
C GLU A 390 6.94 -17.47 17.95
N SER A 391 5.74 -17.40 18.52
CA SER A 391 5.42 -17.95 19.82
C SER A 391 4.85 -19.37 19.73
N TYR A 392 5.27 -20.24 20.63
CA TYR A 392 4.87 -21.64 20.69
C TYR A 392 4.58 -22.08 22.13
N PRO A 393 3.74 -23.11 22.34
CA PRO A 393 3.61 -23.77 23.65
C PRO A 393 4.95 -24.41 24.07
N ASP A 394 5.24 -24.42 25.38
CA ASP A 394 6.48 -25.01 25.93
C ASP A 394 6.67 -26.49 25.58
N SER A 395 5.57 -27.21 25.32
CA SER A 395 5.59 -28.60 24.86
C SER A 395 6.23 -28.79 23.48
N GLU A 396 6.31 -27.73 22.67
CA GLU A 396 6.94 -27.74 21.36
C GLU A 396 8.43 -27.38 21.41
N GLN A 397 8.99 -27.04 22.58
CA GLN A 397 10.42 -26.78 22.71
C GLN A 397 11.25 -28.07 22.53
N VAL A 398 12.34 -27.97 21.78
CA VAL A 398 13.35 -29.04 21.69
C VAL A 398 14.55 -28.73 22.59
N ALA A 399 15.33 -29.75 22.93
CA ALA A 399 16.56 -29.56 23.70
C ALA A 399 17.57 -28.70 22.89
N SER A 400 18.10 -27.67 23.53
CA SER A 400 18.98 -26.66 22.94
C SER A 400 19.97 -26.12 24.00
N PRO A 401 20.94 -25.27 23.63
CA PRO A 401 21.77 -24.53 24.59
C PRO A 401 20.94 -23.65 25.54
N ASP A 402 21.47 -23.38 26.73
CA ASP A 402 20.70 -22.81 27.85
C ASP A 402 20.08 -21.43 27.56
N ASP A 403 20.70 -20.64 26.67
CA ASP A 403 20.25 -19.30 26.28
C ASP A 403 19.47 -19.26 24.96
N ILE A 404 19.10 -20.42 24.41
CA ILE A 404 18.44 -20.51 23.10
C ILE A 404 17.20 -21.40 23.21
N ARG A 405 16.06 -20.90 22.76
CA ARG A 405 14.79 -21.62 22.71
C ARG A 405 14.39 -21.92 21.27
N ILE A 406 14.35 -23.22 20.94
CA ILE A 406 14.08 -23.69 19.58
C ILE A 406 12.78 -24.49 19.60
N SER A 407 11.86 -24.19 18.67
CA SER A 407 10.64 -24.97 18.48
C SER A 407 10.89 -26.18 17.57
N ARG A 408 10.11 -27.25 17.77
CA ARG A 408 10.11 -28.43 16.90
C ARG A 408 9.67 -28.09 15.47
N ALA A 409 8.84 -27.07 15.29
CA ALA A 409 8.48 -26.56 13.98
C ALA A 409 9.72 -25.98 13.26
N ALA A 410 10.56 -25.22 13.99
CA ALA A 410 11.77 -24.65 13.44
C ALA A 410 12.74 -25.71 12.92
N THR A 411 12.94 -26.82 13.66
CA THR A 411 13.84 -27.91 13.25
C THR A 411 13.40 -28.59 11.95
N ARG A 412 12.11 -28.60 11.64
CA ARG A 412 11.56 -29.16 10.39
C ARG A 412 11.63 -28.19 9.21
N ARG A 413 11.37 -26.91 9.47
CA ARG A 413 11.21 -25.89 8.42
C ARG A 413 12.50 -25.20 8.03
N TYR A 414 13.44 -25.07 8.97
CA TYR A 414 14.69 -24.31 8.80
C TYR A 414 15.93 -25.20 8.98
N SER A 415 15.90 -26.41 8.39
CA SER A 415 17.00 -27.37 8.47
C SER A 415 18.34 -26.87 7.90
N GLY A 416 18.36 -25.78 7.13
CA GLY A 416 19.60 -25.12 6.70
C GLY A 416 20.18 -24.10 7.70
N GLN A 417 19.41 -23.72 8.73
CA GLN A 417 19.82 -22.76 9.76
C GLN A 417 20.06 -23.45 11.12
N LEU A 418 19.79 -24.75 11.20
CA LEU A 418 19.84 -25.54 12.40
C LEU A 418 20.53 -26.86 12.10
N PHE A 419 21.33 -27.36 13.04
CA PHE A 419 21.86 -28.72 13.02
C PHE A 419 21.57 -29.43 14.35
N HIS A 420 21.45 -30.75 14.28
CA HIS A 420 21.37 -31.60 15.47
C HIS A 420 22.78 -32.04 15.82
N CYS A 421 23.17 -31.88 17.08
CA CYS A 421 24.40 -32.47 17.59
C CYS A 421 24.08 -33.83 18.20
N ASP A 422 24.56 -34.91 17.59
CA ASP A 422 24.28 -36.28 18.03
C ASP A 422 24.95 -36.59 19.38
N GLY A 423 26.13 -36.01 19.63
CA GLY A 423 26.86 -36.16 20.89
C GLY A 423 26.19 -35.50 22.10
N THR A 424 25.59 -34.32 21.92
CA THR A 424 24.87 -33.63 23.02
C THR A 424 23.36 -33.85 23.01
N ASN A 425 22.82 -34.45 21.94
CA ASN A 425 21.40 -34.64 21.68
C ASN A 425 20.60 -33.32 21.80
N LYS A 426 21.15 -32.25 21.25
CA LYS A 426 20.60 -30.88 21.25
C LYS A 426 20.61 -30.29 19.84
N TRP A 427 19.71 -29.34 19.58
CA TRP A 427 19.67 -28.55 18.36
C TRP A 427 20.41 -27.23 18.53
N TYR A 428 21.16 -26.84 17.50
CA TYR A 428 22.02 -25.65 17.49
C TYR A 428 21.79 -24.80 16.24
N PRO A 429 21.80 -23.45 16.34
CA PRO A 429 21.79 -22.57 15.18
C PRO A 429 23.15 -22.48 14.51
N THR A 430 23.17 -22.67 13.18
CA THR A 430 24.40 -22.58 12.37
C THR A 430 24.98 -21.15 12.30
N ALA A 431 24.20 -20.14 12.68
CA ALA A 431 24.65 -18.76 12.74
C ALA A 431 25.50 -18.44 13.98
N SER A 432 25.48 -19.30 15.01
CA SER A 432 26.18 -19.05 16.28
C SER A 432 27.08 -20.18 16.72
N TYR A 433 26.97 -21.35 16.09
CA TYR A 433 27.77 -22.54 16.42
C TYR A 433 28.26 -23.19 15.14
N ASP A 434 29.54 -23.56 15.16
CA ASP A 434 30.17 -24.39 14.15
C ASP A 434 29.95 -25.87 14.48
N TYR A 435 30.03 -26.71 13.47
CA TYR A 435 29.89 -28.16 13.63
C TYR A 435 30.80 -28.89 12.65
N VAL A 436 31.04 -30.16 12.96
CA VAL A 436 31.75 -31.10 12.08
C VAL A 436 30.85 -32.32 11.86
N THR A 437 30.97 -32.92 10.68
CA THR A 437 30.32 -34.20 10.37
C THR A 437 31.39 -35.28 10.45
N LEU A 438 31.13 -36.29 11.28
CA LEU A 438 31.98 -37.46 11.44
C LEU A 438 31.86 -38.37 10.21
N ALA A 439 32.83 -39.28 10.04
CA ALA A 439 32.87 -40.21 8.90
C ALA A 439 31.67 -41.16 8.83
N ASP A 440 31.00 -41.44 9.95
CA ASP A 440 29.77 -42.24 10.00
C ASP A 440 28.49 -41.45 9.69
N GLY A 441 28.61 -40.12 9.53
CA GLY A 441 27.51 -39.20 9.22
C GLY A 441 26.92 -38.49 10.44
N ASP A 442 27.33 -38.84 11.67
CA ASP A 442 26.92 -38.13 12.87
C ASP A 442 27.48 -36.71 12.86
N THR A 443 26.75 -35.76 13.45
CA THR A 443 27.13 -34.35 13.48
C THR A 443 27.40 -33.92 14.90
N TYR A 444 28.59 -33.39 15.16
CA TYR A 444 28.98 -32.85 16.47
C TYR A 444 29.16 -31.34 16.39
N GLU A 445 28.67 -30.62 17.41
CA GLU A 445 29.04 -29.23 17.63
C GLU A 445 30.55 -29.15 17.89
N LEU A 446 31.22 -28.13 17.35
CA LEU A 446 32.68 -28.09 17.27
C LEU A 446 33.36 -28.21 18.64
N SER A 447 32.90 -27.50 19.67
CA SER A 447 33.51 -27.60 21.00
C SER A 447 33.35 -28.99 21.62
N TYR A 448 32.19 -29.64 21.38
CA TYR A 448 31.99 -31.03 21.77
C TYR A 448 32.91 -31.97 20.98
N ALA A 449 33.08 -31.73 19.68
CA ALA A 449 33.96 -32.51 18.81
C ALA A 449 35.43 -32.39 19.23
N GLU A 450 35.91 -31.21 19.61
CA GLU A 450 37.29 -31.01 20.08
C GLU A 450 37.61 -31.83 21.35
N GLU A 451 36.60 -32.17 22.16
CA GLU A 451 36.76 -32.97 23.37
C GLU A 451 36.47 -34.48 23.16
N ASN A 452 35.61 -34.83 22.20
CA ASN A 452 35.05 -36.18 22.06
C ASN A 452 35.30 -36.83 20.69
N ALA A 453 35.91 -36.12 19.76
CA ALA A 453 36.30 -36.59 18.44
C ALA A 453 37.74 -36.14 18.11
N PHE A 454 38.28 -36.66 17.02
CA PHE A 454 39.58 -36.27 16.49
C PHE A 454 39.55 -36.21 14.96
N HIS A 455 40.42 -35.38 14.39
CA HIS A 455 40.61 -35.29 12.95
C HIS A 455 41.70 -36.28 12.51
N CYS A 456 41.34 -37.26 11.68
CA CYS A 456 42.25 -38.30 11.23
C CYS A 456 43.28 -37.74 10.25
N ASP A 457 44.57 -37.92 10.54
CA ASP A 457 45.68 -37.45 9.70
C ASP A 457 45.76 -38.14 8.32
N PHE A 458 45.03 -39.25 8.15
CA PHE A 458 45.09 -40.07 6.92
C PHE A 458 43.90 -39.85 5.99
N SER A 459 42.68 -39.75 6.53
CA SER A 459 41.47 -39.54 5.72
C SER A 459 41.06 -38.08 5.62
N GLU A 460 41.64 -37.18 6.43
CA GLU A 460 41.21 -35.79 6.56
C GLU A 460 39.72 -35.64 6.95
N GLU A 461 39.19 -36.66 7.64
CA GLU A 461 37.81 -36.69 8.17
C GLU A 461 37.83 -36.74 9.70
N TRP A 462 36.72 -36.34 10.33
CA TRP A 462 36.53 -36.44 11.77
C TRP A 462 35.99 -37.82 12.18
N TYR A 463 36.48 -38.35 13.31
CA TYR A 463 36.06 -39.63 13.88
C TYR A 463 35.83 -39.49 15.38
N ASP A 464 34.94 -40.30 15.93
CA ASP A 464 34.72 -40.36 17.38
C ASP A 464 35.98 -40.87 18.10
N ASN A 465 36.27 -40.34 19.29
CA ASN A 465 37.44 -40.75 20.08
C ASN A 465 37.44 -42.25 20.45
N ALA A 466 36.31 -42.94 20.36
CA ALA A 466 36.27 -44.39 20.48
C ALA A 466 37.11 -45.12 19.41
N GLU A 467 37.37 -44.48 18.27
CA GLU A 467 38.17 -45.03 17.16
C GLU A 467 39.62 -44.55 17.14
N HIS A 468 40.00 -43.72 18.12
CA HIS A 468 41.30 -43.07 18.19
C HIS A 468 42.46 -44.07 18.33
N CYS A 469 43.34 -44.07 17.34
CA CYS A 469 44.65 -44.71 17.38
C CYS A 469 45.73 -43.64 17.21
N GLU A 470 46.87 -43.80 17.88
CA GLU A 470 48.01 -42.88 17.79
C GLU A 470 49.26 -43.67 17.41
N LEU A 471 50.04 -43.13 16.48
CA LEU A 471 51.34 -43.66 16.08
C LEU A 471 52.45 -43.11 16.98
N ASP A 472 53.58 -43.80 17.02
CA ASP A 472 54.78 -43.36 17.78
C ASP A 472 55.30 -41.96 17.40
N ASP A 473 54.98 -41.47 16.19
CA ASP A 473 55.35 -40.12 15.72
C ASP A 473 54.33 -39.03 16.09
N GLY A 474 53.28 -39.38 16.82
CA GLY A 474 52.23 -38.48 17.30
C GLY A 474 51.09 -38.24 16.32
N ARG A 475 51.08 -38.87 15.14
CA ARG A 475 49.94 -38.82 14.22
C ARG A 475 48.78 -39.66 14.74
N VAL A 476 47.55 -39.15 14.57
CA VAL A 476 46.32 -39.80 15.02
C VAL A 476 45.47 -40.28 13.85
N PHE A 477 44.86 -41.45 14.00
CA PHE A 477 44.11 -42.08 12.92
C PHE A 477 42.98 -42.96 13.44
N ALA A 478 41.94 -43.13 12.62
CA ALA A 478 40.89 -44.11 12.85
C ALA A 478 41.24 -45.42 12.15
N TRP A 479 41.08 -46.55 12.83
CA TRP A 479 41.41 -47.86 12.27
C TRP A 479 40.60 -48.17 10.99
N GLU A 480 39.30 -47.84 10.97
CA GLU A 480 38.44 -48.03 9.80
C GLU A 480 38.90 -47.20 8.60
N ALA A 481 39.43 -45.99 8.81
CA ALA A 481 39.98 -45.15 7.74
C ALA A 481 41.14 -45.85 7.00
N THR A 482 41.90 -46.68 7.71
CA THR A 482 43.04 -47.41 7.13
C THR A 482 42.66 -48.71 6.40
N ARG A 483 41.48 -49.27 6.65
CA ARG A 483 41.04 -50.55 6.07
C ARG A 483 40.75 -50.49 4.56
N TYR A 484 40.41 -49.31 4.06
CA TYR A 484 40.09 -49.08 2.64
C TYR A 484 41.28 -48.54 1.85
N LEU A 485 42.45 -48.39 2.48
CA LEU A 485 43.70 -48.03 1.82
C LEU A 485 44.27 -49.24 1.05
N THR A 486 43.56 -49.72 0.02
CA THR A 486 44.00 -50.91 -0.72
C THR A 486 44.94 -50.62 -1.88
N GLU A 487 45.19 -49.35 -2.27
CA GLU A 487 46.05 -49.05 -3.44
C GLU A 487 46.30 -47.52 -3.61
N GLN A 488 46.72 -46.80 -2.56
CA GLN A 488 47.14 -45.40 -2.71
C GLN A 488 48.64 -45.24 -2.46
N PHE A 489 49.34 -44.73 -3.48
CA PHE A 489 50.71 -44.25 -3.39
C PHE A 489 50.74 -43.00 -2.50
N TRP A 490 51.39 -43.10 -1.35
CA TRP A 490 51.61 -41.93 -0.50
C TRP A 490 52.91 -41.25 -0.94
N ASP A 491 52.79 -40.03 -1.47
CA ASP A 491 53.93 -39.16 -1.78
C ASP A 491 54.38 -38.49 -0.48
N TRP A 492 55.24 -39.17 0.28
CA TRP A 492 56.02 -38.47 1.29
C TRP A 492 56.97 -37.50 0.58
N LYS A 493 57.22 -36.34 1.20
CA LYS A 493 58.20 -35.34 0.71
C LYS A 493 59.60 -35.92 0.43
N ASP A 494 59.89 -37.16 0.85
CA ASP A 494 61.17 -37.86 0.69
C ASP A 494 61.10 -39.26 0.01
N GLY A 495 59.96 -39.67 -0.59
CA GLY A 495 59.86 -40.89 -1.42
C GLY A 495 58.66 -41.79 -1.11
N ALA A 496 58.04 -42.37 -2.15
CA ALA A 496 56.85 -43.22 -2.02
C ALA A 496 57.18 -44.65 -1.54
N VAL A 497 56.41 -45.15 -0.57
CA VAL A 497 56.50 -46.53 -0.09
C VAL A 497 55.18 -47.26 -0.27
N GLU A 498 55.25 -48.45 -0.87
CA GLU A 498 54.11 -49.33 -1.13
C GLU A 498 53.80 -50.11 0.15
N ILE A 499 52.77 -49.69 0.87
CA ILE A 499 52.31 -50.36 2.08
C ILE A 499 51.24 -51.38 1.66
N GLY A 500 51.45 -52.65 1.98
CA GLY A 500 50.46 -53.70 1.75
C GLY A 500 49.22 -53.51 2.62
N ARG A 501 48.16 -54.30 2.38
CA ARG A 501 46.97 -54.32 3.22
C ARG A 501 47.35 -54.44 4.70
N ILE A 502 46.94 -53.44 5.49
CA ILE A 502 47.27 -53.35 6.91
C ILE A 502 46.18 -54.09 7.69
N ASP A 503 46.51 -55.28 8.19
CA ASP A 503 45.55 -56.11 8.94
C ASP A 503 45.65 -55.87 10.47
N HIS A 504 46.63 -55.09 10.95
CA HIS A 504 46.81 -54.74 12.36
C HIS A 504 47.49 -53.36 12.57
N PRO A 505 47.16 -52.55 13.61
CA PRO A 505 47.78 -51.24 13.85
C PRO A 505 49.32 -51.27 13.94
N GLN A 506 49.88 -52.27 14.62
CA GLN A 506 51.33 -52.47 14.71
C GLN A 506 52.00 -52.78 13.36
N GLN A 507 51.23 -53.23 12.37
CA GLN A 507 51.74 -53.45 11.02
C GLN A 507 51.92 -52.12 10.28
N LEU A 508 51.05 -51.14 10.52
CA LEU A 508 51.23 -49.77 10.01
C LEU A 508 52.51 -49.15 10.57
N GLU A 509 52.77 -49.29 11.87
CA GLU A 509 54.02 -48.82 12.48
C GLU A 509 55.26 -49.50 11.89
N LEU A 510 55.20 -50.82 11.70
CA LEU A 510 56.30 -51.58 11.12
C LEU A 510 56.57 -51.16 9.66
N ASP A 511 55.51 -50.99 8.88
CA ASP A 511 55.62 -50.60 7.47
C ASP A 511 56.10 -49.15 7.33
N LEU A 512 55.66 -48.24 8.22
CA LEU A 512 56.17 -46.86 8.28
C LEU A 512 57.64 -46.80 8.74
N ALA A 513 58.05 -47.65 9.68
CA ALA A 513 59.44 -47.74 10.13
C ALA A 513 60.37 -48.39 9.09
N LEU A 514 59.83 -49.23 8.20
CA LEU A 514 60.54 -49.78 7.04
C LEU A 514 60.62 -48.79 5.87
N ALA A 515 59.68 -47.84 5.82
CA ALA A 515 59.59 -46.79 4.81
C ALA A 515 60.53 -45.60 5.03
N ALA A 516 60.79 -45.26 6.30
CA ALA A 516 61.70 -44.20 6.74
C ALA A 516 63.17 -44.67 6.77
#